data_AF-A0A8K0L7C5-F1
#
_entry.id   AF-A0A8K0L7C5-F1
#
_cell.length_a   1.000
_cell.length_b   1.000
_cell.length_c   1.000
_cell.angle_alpha   90.00
_cell.angle_beta   90.00
_cell.angle_gamma   90.00
#
_symmetry.space_group_name_H-M   'P 1'
#
loop_
_entity.id
_entity.type
_entity.pdbx_description
1 polymer ?
#
loop_
_entity_poly.entity_id
_entity_poly.type
_entity_poly.pdbx_seq_one_letter_code
_entity_poly.pdbx_strand_id
1 'polypeptide(L)'
;MGLLSRKGRNGSADSGSNEKSSKKVQVMVNVRKADGSVVQEPVFEYIEKEKQPEMPPPDAHAAPPDANPWPNEKNFWQSRNEKAGAGSSFSYPVQPNREDSMGSFSSPRKQSMFMVNQQELHGPNEYEGTEPSFTFRRKWKSSRLQPGEVYEKPWTAVKDPRRIYERIIFAFGCFIGLLSGGYLMYTSWLSVTNSEYCPILDDNFTNGIDPGVWNYEIQRGGFGVQSFEWTTDDPTNIYTDEKGLHIVPTLTANYSDYQQAMVTDGWTLNLTADGTCTSKNQADCVVTANATSGTIINPVRSARINTKNKRAIKYGKIEVVAKLPVGDWIWPAIWMMPQDSVYGQWPLSGEIDIMESRGNYPGFPSGGRDTVSSALHWGPNTAGDAYWRTLGVHYLPRDDFSKSYHTFGLEWGEKYMFMYLDSRLLQIFFIKWTSGSMWDKGKFGSNSNQSALKDPWTWTGRPNTPFDQEFFLILNVAVGGQNGFFVDGIGNKPWLDKNDAAPKAFWQAANLWYPTWGGGDTAGMTVRSVKMWSLGRCPTS
;
A
#
# COMPACT_ATOMS: atom_id res chain seq x y z
N MET A 1 -23.73 72.46 14.52
CA MET A 1 -25.09 72.18 14.02
C MET A 1 -25.28 70.68 14.04
N GLY A 2 -26.11 70.01 14.82
CA GLY A 2 -27.03 70.24 15.92
C GLY A 2 -27.52 68.81 16.24
N LEU A 3 -27.29 68.25 17.44
CA LEU A 3 -28.18 68.38 18.61
C LEU A 3 -29.59 67.87 18.26
N LEU A 4 -30.18 66.84 18.87
CA LEU A 4 -30.25 66.34 20.26
C LEU A 4 -30.86 64.92 20.18
N SER A 5 -30.93 64.02 21.16
CA SER A 5 -30.97 64.07 22.63
C SER A 5 -30.84 62.60 23.09
N ARG A 6 -29.96 62.25 24.05
CA ARG A 6 -30.26 62.04 25.49
C ARG A 6 -31.38 61.02 25.74
N LYS A 7 -31.30 60.09 26.70
CA LYS A 7 -30.53 59.98 27.96
C LYS A 7 -30.81 58.56 28.49
N GLY A 8 -29.80 57.85 29.01
CA GLY A 8 -29.62 57.67 30.47
C GLY A 8 -30.26 56.36 30.95
N ARG A 9 -29.79 55.61 31.95
CA ARG A 9 -28.80 55.82 33.00
C ARG A 9 -28.40 54.44 33.58
N ASN A 10 -27.19 54.41 34.09
CA ASN A 10 -26.53 53.49 35.02
C ASN A 10 -27.42 52.60 35.91
N GLY A 11 -26.94 51.38 36.16
CA GLY A 11 -27.28 50.56 37.32
C GLY A 11 -26.45 49.26 37.35
N SER A 12 -25.43 49.24 38.21
CA SER A 12 -24.62 48.08 38.56
C SER A 12 -25.35 47.19 39.56
N ALA A 13 -25.37 45.87 39.38
CA ALA A 13 -25.33 44.86 40.44
C ALA A 13 -25.27 43.43 39.87
N ASP A 14 -24.19 42.74 40.23
CA ASP A 14 -24.10 41.35 40.69
C ASP A 14 -24.82 40.16 40.01
N SER A 15 -24.00 39.10 39.87
CA SER A 15 -24.31 37.67 40.01
C SER A 15 -25.19 36.99 38.95
N GLY A 16 -24.65 35.93 38.34
CA GLY A 16 -25.46 34.98 37.57
C GLY A 16 -24.70 34.25 36.47
N SER A 17 -23.94 33.23 36.84
CA SER A 17 -23.53 32.14 35.94
C SER A 17 -24.76 31.56 35.22
N ASN A 18 -24.80 31.64 33.88
CA ASN A 18 -25.75 30.86 33.08
C ASN A 18 -25.01 29.81 32.26
N GLU A 19 -24.77 28.71 32.97
CA GLU A 19 -24.42 27.38 32.51
C GLU A 19 -25.47 26.89 31.51
N LYS A 20 -25.12 26.75 30.23
CA LYS A 20 -25.97 26.04 29.26
C LYS A 20 -25.79 24.54 29.48
N SER A 21 -26.68 23.94 30.27
CA SER A 21 -26.68 22.52 30.57
C SER A 21 -26.91 21.69 29.30
N SER A 22 -25.94 20.85 28.92
CA SER A 22 -26.23 19.66 28.13
C SER A 22 -26.85 18.63 29.08
N LYS A 23 -28.09 18.18 28.81
CA LYS A 23 -28.67 17.06 29.58
C LYS A 23 -27.92 15.78 29.20
N LYS A 24 -26.99 15.36 30.05
CA LYS A 24 -26.44 14.00 30.02
C LYS A 24 -27.47 13.06 30.66
N VAL A 25 -27.92 12.05 29.93
CA VAL A 25 -28.64 10.91 30.50
C VAL A 25 -27.60 9.84 30.80
N GLN A 26 -27.39 9.52 32.07
CA GLN A 26 -26.57 8.39 32.50
C GLN A 26 -27.43 7.13 32.48
N VAL A 27 -27.02 6.13 31.70
CA VAL A 27 -27.59 4.78 31.77
C VAL A 27 -26.62 3.91 32.57
N MET A 28 -27.10 3.37 33.69
CA MET A 28 -26.35 2.45 34.55
C MET A 28 -26.58 1.02 34.07
N VAL A 29 -25.51 0.24 33.89
CA VAL A 29 -25.61 -1.17 33.51
C VAL A 29 -25.00 -2.04 34.61
N ASN A 30 -25.69 -3.12 34.97
CA ASN A 30 -25.21 -4.11 35.91
C ASN A 30 -24.15 -5.00 35.24
N VAL A 31 -22.88 -4.86 35.63
CA VAL A 31 -21.77 -5.69 35.16
C VAL A 31 -21.45 -6.74 36.22
N ARG A 32 -21.40 -8.01 35.82
CA ARG A 32 -21.06 -9.12 36.73
C ARG A 32 -19.57 -9.41 36.65
N LYS A 33 -18.87 -9.28 37.77
CA LYS A 33 -17.44 -9.57 37.89
C LYS A 33 -17.19 -11.08 37.93
N ALA A 34 -15.96 -11.48 37.65
CA ALA A 34 -15.54 -12.89 37.62
C ALA A 34 -15.73 -13.63 38.96
N ASP A 35 -15.84 -12.89 40.07
CA ASP A 35 -16.15 -13.41 41.41
C ASP A 35 -17.66 -13.59 41.68
N GLY A 36 -18.51 -13.32 40.68
CA GLY A 36 -19.97 -13.47 40.76
C GLY A 36 -20.71 -12.25 41.32
N SER A 37 -20.01 -11.22 41.80
CA SER A 37 -20.61 -9.97 42.28
C SER A 37 -21.11 -9.09 41.13
N VAL A 38 -22.20 -8.35 41.35
CA VAL A 38 -22.77 -7.44 40.35
C VAL A 38 -22.53 -5.99 40.78
N VAL A 39 -21.93 -5.19 39.91
CA VAL A 39 -21.63 -3.76 40.14
C VAL A 39 -22.24 -2.92 39.02
N GLN A 40 -22.80 -1.77 39.36
CA GLN A 40 -23.36 -0.83 38.37
C GLN A 40 -22.28 0.11 37.83
N GLU A 41 -22.07 0.10 36.52
CA GLU A 41 -21.13 1.01 35.84
C GLU A 41 -21.86 1.90 34.83
N PRO A 42 -21.48 3.19 34.69
CA PRO A 42 -22.06 4.10 33.71
C PRO A 42 -21.43 3.89 32.33
N VAL A 43 -22.27 3.75 31.30
CA VAL A 43 -21.83 3.71 29.90
C VAL A 43 -22.26 5.02 29.21
N PHE A 44 -21.35 5.67 28.50
CA PHE A 44 -21.65 6.90 27.74
C PHE A 44 -21.94 6.58 26.27
N GLU A 45 -23.06 7.08 25.75
CA GLU A 45 -23.42 7.01 24.33
C GLU A 45 -23.26 8.40 23.67
N TYR A 46 -22.76 8.44 22.43
CA TYR A 46 -22.58 9.66 21.63
C TYR A 46 -23.93 10.14 21.07
N ILE A 47 -24.20 11.46 21.13
CA ILE A 47 -25.40 12.09 20.55
C ILE A 47 -25.07 12.77 19.20
N GLU A 48 -26.00 12.62 18.25
CA GLU A 48 -26.03 13.23 16.91
C GLU A 48 -25.71 14.74 16.89
N LYS A 49 -24.98 15.19 15.85
CA LYS A 49 -24.76 16.61 15.57
C LYS A 49 -26.01 17.25 14.95
N GLU A 50 -26.51 18.28 15.62
CA GLU A 50 -27.55 19.18 15.12
C GLU A 50 -27.04 20.02 13.94
N LYS A 51 -27.90 20.22 12.93
CA LYS A 51 -27.61 20.86 11.63
C LYS A 51 -27.49 22.39 11.80
N GLN A 52 -26.34 22.97 11.47
CA GLN A 52 -26.12 24.44 11.44
C GLN A 52 -26.75 25.08 10.18
N PRO A 53 -27.25 26.33 10.24
CA PRO A 53 -27.88 27.02 9.11
C PRO A 53 -26.85 27.52 8.07
N GLU A 54 -27.23 27.45 6.78
CA GLU A 54 -26.42 27.87 5.63
C GLU A 54 -26.17 29.40 5.62
N MET A 55 -24.90 29.79 5.46
CA MET A 55 -24.52 31.16 5.08
C MET A 55 -24.40 31.26 3.54
N PRO A 56 -24.76 32.40 2.92
CA PRO A 56 -24.71 32.57 1.48
C PRO A 56 -23.26 32.64 0.94
N PRO A 57 -23.03 32.30 -0.33
CA PRO A 57 -21.68 32.18 -0.89
C PRO A 57 -21.02 33.55 -1.11
N PRO A 58 -19.72 33.70 -0.78
CA PRO A 58 -18.94 34.85 -1.22
C PRO A 58 -18.45 34.66 -2.67
N ASP A 59 -18.39 35.79 -3.38
CA ASP A 59 -18.11 35.93 -4.81
C ASP A 59 -16.82 35.27 -5.31
N ALA A 60 -16.89 34.80 -6.55
CA ALA A 60 -15.87 34.05 -7.26
C ALA A 60 -14.61 34.87 -7.54
N HIS A 61 -13.52 34.56 -6.85
CA HIS A 61 -12.16 34.82 -7.33
C HIS A 61 -11.24 33.62 -7.03
N ALA A 62 -10.77 33.00 -8.12
CA ALA A 62 -9.62 32.10 -8.28
C ALA A 62 -9.28 31.13 -7.12
N ALA A 63 -9.63 29.85 -7.29
CA ALA A 63 -9.10 28.75 -6.49
C ALA A 63 -7.62 28.49 -6.81
N PRO A 64 -6.73 28.30 -5.82
CA PRO A 64 -5.38 27.78 -6.02
C PRO A 64 -5.40 26.26 -6.27
N PRO A 65 -4.37 25.69 -6.92
CA PRO A 65 -4.37 24.29 -7.32
C PRO A 65 -4.12 23.35 -6.12
N ASP A 66 -5.08 22.48 -5.85
CA ASP A 66 -4.95 21.35 -4.94
C ASP A 66 -3.97 20.31 -5.52
N ALA A 67 -2.82 20.17 -4.88
CA ALA A 67 -1.88 19.06 -5.10
C ALA A 67 -1.88 18.18 -3.85
N ASN A 68 -2.70 17.14 -3.87
CA ASN A 68 -2.63 16.00 -2.95
C ASN A 68 -3.20 14.74 -3.64
N PRO A 69 -2.37 13.78 -4.10
CA PRO A 69 -2.84 12.64 -4.89
C PRO A 69 -2.99 11.32 -4.10
N TRP A 70 -3.07 11.34 -2.77
CA TRP A 70 -3.47 10.15 -2.02
C TRP A 70 -4.99 10.00 -2.03
N PRO A 71 -5.54 8.82 -2.37
CA PRO A 71 -6.98 8.65 -2.44
C PRO A 71 -7.60 8.76 -1.05
N ASN A 72 -8.25 9.90 -0.79
CA ASN A 72 -9.15 10.06 0.35
C ASN A 72 -10.31 9.05 0.25
N GLU A 73 -10.75 8.53 1.39
CA GLU A 73 -11.67 7.40 1.63
C GLU A 73 -12.99 7.36 0.85
N LYS A 74 -13.35 8.39 0.07
CA LYS A 74 -14.65 8.49 -0.60
C LYS A 74 -14.81 7.63 -1.85
N ASN A 75 -13.73 7.08 -2.41
CA ASN A 75 -13.83 6.16 -3.56
C ASN A 75 -13.95 4.68 -3.17
N PHE A 76 -14.04 4.36 -1.87
CA PHE A 76 -14.08 2.98 -1.40
C PHE A 76 -15.48 2.33 -1.46
N TRP A 77 -16.54 3.12 -1.69
CA TRP A 77 -17.92 2.61 -1.83
C TRP A 77 -18.76 3.40 -2.84
N GLN A 78 -18.38 3.44 -4.12
CA GLN A 78 -19.30 3.93 -5.17
C GLN A 78 -18.98 3.31 -6.54
N SER A 79 -19.38 2.05 -6.71
CA SER A 79 -19.57 1.46 -8.05
C SER A 79 -20.73 0.46 -8.11
N ARG A 80 -21.81 0.72 -7.37
CA ARG A 80 -23.13 0.12 -7.62
C ARG A 80 -24.23 1.08 -7.18
N ASN A 81 -24.65 1.93 -8.11
CA ASN A 81 -26.02 2.40 -8.32
C ASN A 81 -25.94 3.76 -8.98
N GLU A 82 -26.16 3.81 -10.30
CA GLU A 82 -26.87 4.92 -10.95
C GLU A 82 -27.16 4.55 -12.41
N LYS A 83 -28.41 4.14 -12.65
CA LYS A 83 -29.11 4.35 -13.92
C LYS A 83 -30.53 4.78 -13.59
N ALA A 84 -30.87 6.04 -13.85
CA ALA A 84 -32.23 6.48 -14.15
C ALA A 84 -32.24 7.84 -14.87
N GLY A 85 -32.76 7.85 -16.11
CA GLY A 85 -33.24 9.02 -16.90
C GLY A 85 -32.16 9.89 -17.54
N ALA A 86 -32.22 10.37 -18.79
CA ALA A 86 -33.17 10.36 -19.90
C ALA A 86 -32.31 10.52 -21.18
N GLY A 87 -32.57 9.89 -22.33
CA GLY A 87 -33.69 10.13 -23.24
C GLY A 87 -33.20 10.84 -24.52
N SER A 88 -32.85 10.09 -25.58
CA SER A 88 -33.26 10.37 -26.97
C SER A 88 -32.63 9.38 -27.96
N SER A 89 -33.49 8.98 -28.90
CA SER A 89 -33.41 8.07 -30.03
C SER A 89 -32.12 8.10 -30.87
N PHE A 90 -31.63 6.93 -31.30
CA PHE A 90 -31.45 6.60 -32.72
C PHE A 90 -31.19 5.08 -32.91
N SER A 91 -31.62 4.59 -34.06
CA SER A 91 -31.94 3.22 -34.46
C SER A 91 -30.79 2.23 -34.67
N TYR A 92 -31.07 0.95 -34.38
CA TYR A 92 -30.24 -0.25 -34.61
C TYR A 92 -29.83 -0.46 -36.08
N PRO A 93 -28.72 -1.19 -36.31
CA PRO A 93 -28.91 -2.52 -36.90
C PRO A 93 -28.22 -3.65 -36.12
N VAL A 94 -28.84 -4.82 -36.27
CA VAL A 94 -28.62 -6.10 -35.60
C VAL A 94 -27.46 -6.89 -36.23
N GLN A 95 -26.53 -7.38 -35.41
CA GLN A 95 -25.69 -8.55 -35.66
C GLN A 95 -25.32 -9.22 -34.30
N PRO A 96 -24.97 -10.51 -34.28
CA PRO A 96 -25.60 -11.50 -33.39
C PRO A 96 -24.85 -11.83 -32.10
N ASN A 97 -25.62 -12.37 -31.16
CA ASN A 97 -25.19 -12.96 -29.90
C ASN A 97 -24.09 -14.02 -30.08
N ARG A 98 -23.05 -13.91 -29.24
CA ARG A 98 -22.19 -15.04 -28.88
C ARG A 98 -22.28 -15.23 -27.37
N GLU A 99 -22.83 -16.37 -27.00
CA GLU A 99 -22.95 -16.87 -25.65
C GLU A 99 -21.58 -17.31 -25.07
N ASP A 100 -21.55 -17.25 -23.74
CA ASP A 100 -20.80 -18.05 -22.78
C ASP A 100 -19.29 -17.84 -22.56
N SER A 101 -18.99 -17.23 -21.41
CA SER A 101 -18.03 -17.81 -20.48
C SER A 101 -18.58 -17.82 -19.05
N MET A 102 -18.70 -19.04 -18.50
CA MET A 102 -19.00 -19.30 -17.10
C MET A 102 -17.84 -18.82 -16.21
N GLY A 103 -18.18 -18.09 -15.15
CA GLY A 103 -17.29 -17.77 -14.04
C GLY A 103 -18.11 -17.75 -12.75
N SER A 104 -17.74 -18.62 -11.81
CA SER A 104 -18.40 -18.87 -10.53
C SER A 104 -18.67 -17.60 -9.69
N PHE A 105 -19.88 -17.47 -9.17
CA PHE A 105 -20.18 -16.60 -8.03
C PHE A 105 -21.08 -17.33 -7.03
N SER A 106 -20.51 -17.76 -5.92
CA SER A 106 -21.25 -18.02 -4.68
C SER A 106 -21.59 -16.67 -4.03
N SER A 107 -22.88 -16.34 -3.94
CA SER A 107 -23.38 -15.23 -3.12
C SER A 107 -23.80 -15.73 -1.74
N PRO A 108 -23.55 -15.00 -0.64
CA PRO A 108 -23.95 -15.39 0.69
C PRO A 108 -25.46 -15.18 0.89
N ARG A 109 -26.14 -16.24 1.34
CA ARG A 109 -27.58 -16.25 1.63
C ARG A 109 -27.81 -15.63 3.01
N LYS A 110 -28.59 -14.55 3.08
CA LYS A 110 -29.14 -13.97 4.32
C LYS A 110 -29.87 -15.05 5.12
N GLN A 111 -29.45 -15.31 6.35
CA GLN A 111 -30.26 -16.02 7.35
C GLN A 111 -31.04 -14.96 8.16
N SER A 112 -32.36 -14.93 8.00
CA SER A 112 -33.25 -14.27 8.94
C SER A 112 -33.49 -15.22 10.11
N MET A 113 -32.95 -14.89 11.27
CA MET A 113 -33.26 -15.54 12.53
C MET A 113 -34.66 -15.09 12.96
N PHE A 114 -35.63 -16.01 12.95
CA PHE A 114 -36.88 -15.83 13.67
C PHE A 114 -36.67 -16.27 15.12
N MET A 115 -36.80 -15.32 16.05
CA MET A 115 -36.87 -15.61 17.48
C MET A 115 -38.16 -16.38 17.79
N VAL A 116 -38.03 -17.52 18.46
CA VAL A 116 -39.15 -18.17 19.16
C VAL A 116 -38.96 -17.89 20.64
N ASN A 117 -40.00 -17.29 21.21
CA ASN A 117 -40.15 -16.89 22.59
C ASN A 117 -40.11 -18.12 23.52
N GLN A 118 -39.40 -18.02 24.63
CA GLN A 118 -39.27 -19.07 25.63
C GLN A 118 -40.12 -18.68 26.85
N GLN A 119 -41.11 -19.51 27.20
CA GLN A 119 -41.82 -19.41 28.47
C GLN A 119 -42.03 -20.82 29.06
N GLU A 120 -41.40 -21.03 30.22
CA GLU A 120 -41.85 -21.74 31.45
C GLU A 120 -42.40 -23.18 31.32
N LEU A 121 -42.23 -24.13 32.25
CA LEU A 121 -41.59 -24.30 33.57
C LEU A 121 -41.72 -25.81 33.93
N HIS A 122 -40.92 -26.26 34.91
CA HIS A 122 -41.06 -27.47 35.77
C HIS A 122 -40.38 -28.81 35.38
N GLY A 123 -39.37 -29.15 36.20
CA GLY A 123 -39.48 -30.24 37.19
C GLY A 123 -38.94 -31.64 36.80
N PRO A 124 -38.29 -32.36 37.72
CA PRO A 124 -37.22 -33.32 37.43
C PRO A 124 -37.72 -34.76 37.25
N ASN A 125 -36.96 -35.60 36.53
CA ASN A 125 -36.68 -36.99 36.94
C ASN A 125 -35.65 -37.65 36.02
N GLU A 126 -34.77 -38.42 36.66
CA GLU A 126 -33.83 -39.38 36.12
C GLU A 126 -34.48 -40.29 35.06
N TYR A 127 -33.76 -40.62 33.99
CA TYR A 127 -33.62 -42.00 33.54
C TYR A 127 -32.39 -42.14 32.63
N GLU A 128 -31.55 -43.07 33.06
CA GLU A 128 -30.43 -43.69 32.38
C GLU A 128 -30.82 -44.26 31.00
N GLY A 129 -29.90 -44.20 30.04
CA GLY A 129 -29.83 -45.20 28.99
C GLY A 129 -30.12 -44.76 27.56
N THR A 130 -29.19 -45.17 26.70
CA THR A 130 -29.27 -45.34 25.24
C THR A 130 -29.16 -44.10 24.35
N GLU A 131 -27.94 -43.92 23.83
CA GLU A 131 -27.62 -43.38 22.50
C GLU A 131 -28.81 -43.51 21.53
N PRO A 132 -29.30 -42.42 20.92
CA PRO A 132 -30.33 -42.53 19.90
C PRO A 132 -29.69 -43.17 18.67
N SER A 133 -29.94 -44.46 18.50
CA SER A 133 -29.66 -45.22 17.29
C SER A 133 -30.06 -44.37 16.08
N PHE A 134 -29.10 -44.13 15.19
CA PHE A 134 -29.28 -43.43 13.92
C PHE A 134 -30.66 -43.74 13.35
N THR A 135 -31.54 -42.74 13.40
CA THR A 135 -32.90 -42.79 12.88
C THR A 135 -32.86 -43.41 11.50
N PHE A 136 -33.51 -44.57 11.34
CA PHE A 136 -33.83 -45.12 10.01
C PHE A 136 -34.33 -43.95 9.17
N ARG A 137 -33.54 -43.52 8.16
CA ARG A 137 -34.05 -42.60 7.14
C ARG A 137 -35.32 -43.26 6.63
N ARG A 138 -36.48 -42.68 6.95
CA ARG A 138 -37.78 -43.19 6.53
C ARG A 138 -37.71 -43.23 5.02
N LYS A 139 -37.47 -44.42 4.45
CA LYS A 139 -37.44 -44.59 3.00
C LYS A 139 -38.75 -44.03 2.51
N TRP A 140 -38.68 -43.04 1.62
CA TRP A 140 -39.85 -42.41 1.04
C TRP A 140 -40.74 -43.51 0.48
N LYS A 141 -41.86 -43.80 1.16
CA LYS A 141 -42.86 -44.75 0.70
C LYS A 141 -43.83 -43.94 -0.15
N SER A 142 -43.74 -44.09 -1.45
CA SER A 142 -44.74 -43.50 -2.36
C SER A 142 -46.11 -44.00 -1.93
N SER A 143 -47.04 -43.10 -1.61
CA SER A 143 -48.43 -43.46 -1.29
C SER A 143 -49.19 -44.02 -2.49
N ARG A 144 -48.62 -43.92 -3.69
CA ARG A 144 -49.21 -44.39 -4.96
C ARG A 144 -48.67 -45.72 -5.46
N LEU A 145 -47.58 -46.24 -4.88
CA LEU A 145 -46.98 -47.50 -5.30
C LEU A 145 -46.92 -48.44 -4.09
N GLN A 146 -47.74 -49.49 -4.12
CA GLN A 146 -47.78 -50.55 -3.13
C GLN A 146 -46.49 -51.39 -3.19
N PRO A 147 -45.88 -51.72 -2.03
CA PRO A 147 -44.70 -52.57 -1.98
C PRO A 147 -45.02 -54.00 -2.46
N GLY A 148 -44.28 -54.50 -3.45
CA GLY A 148 -44.39 -55.88 -3.93
C GLY A 148 -45.20 -56.06 -5.23
N GLU A 149 -45.90 -55.03 -5.70
CA GLU A 149 -46.56 -55.04 -7.01
C GLU A 149 -45.58 -54.75 -8.15
N VAL A 150 -45.64 -55.56 -9.21
CA VAL A 150 -44.90 -55.31 -10.45
C VAL A 150 -45.68 -54.29 -11.26
N TYR A 151 -45.32 -53.02 -11.09
CA TYR A 151 -45.86 -51.96 -11.93
C TYR A 151 -45.27 -52.06 -13.34
N GLU A 152 -46.12 -52.32 -14.32
CA GLU A 152 -45.73 -52.22 -15.72
C GLU A 152 -45.28 -50.79 -16.00
N LYS A 153 -44.04 -50.66 -16.51
CA LYS A 153 -43.46 -49.40 -16.95
C LYS A 153 -43.42 -49.39 -18.48
N PRO A 154 -44.56 -49.26 -19.17
CA PRO A 154 -44.60 -49.34 -20.64
C PRO A 154 -43.70 -48.30 -21.31
N TRP A 155 -43.43 -47.16 -20.67
CA TRP A 155 -42.44 -46.16 -21.10
C TRP A 155 -40.97 -46.62 -21.02
N THR A 156 -40.70 -47.81 -20.48
CA THR A 156 -39.39 -48.48 -20.51
C THR A 156 -39.34 -49.63 -21.50
N ALA A 157 -40.48 -50.06 -22.06
CA ALA A 157 -40.56 -51.15 -23.02
C ALA A 157 -39.99 -50.75 -24.39
N VAL A 158 -40.09 -49.48 -24.76
CA VAL A 158 -39.52 -48.93 -26.00
C VAL A 158 -38.45 -47.90 -25.64
N LYS A 159 -37.22 -48.10 -26.14
CA LYS A 159 -36.15 -47.10 -25.98
C LYS A 159 -36.49 -45.89 -26.84
N ASP A 160 -36.61 -44.72 -26.21
CA ASP A 160 -36.73 -43.46 -26.93
C ASP A 160 -35.41 -43.12 -27.63
N PRO A 161 -35.35 -43.11 -28.98
CA PRO A 161 -34.13 -42.78 -29.71
C PRO A 161 -33.69 -41.34 -29.46
N ARG A 162 -34.61 -40.41 -29.18
CA ARG A 162 -34.29 -39.00 -28.88
C ARG A 162 -33.40 -38.87 -27.65
N ARG A 163 -33.63 -39.69 -26.63
CA ARG A 163 -32.83 -39.71 -25.39
C ARG A 163 -31.38 -40.12 -25.63
N ILE A 164 -31.11 -40.90 -26.68
CA ILE A 164 -29.74 -41.24 -27.10
C ILE A 164 -29.09 -40.01 -27.72
N TYR A 165 -29.78 -39.31 -28.63
CA TYR A 165 -29.27 -38.07 -29.24
C TYR A 165 -29.03 -36.97 -28.20
N GLU A 166 -29.91 -36.79 -27.21
CA GLU A 166 -29.72 -35.83 -26.13
C GLU A 166 -28.45 -36.12 -25.31
N ARG A 167 -28.19 -37.40 -25.00
CA ARG A 167 -26.94 -37.81 -24.33
C ARG A 167 -25.71 -37.62 -25.20
N ILE A 168 -25.81 -37.93 -26.49
CA ILE A 168 -24.71 -37.74 -27.45
C ILE A 168 -24.39 -36.25 -27.60
N ILE A 169 -25.39 -35.39 -27.79
CA ILE A 169 -25.21 -33.94 -27.92
C ILE A 169 -24.60 -33.37 -26.64
N PHE A 170 -25.08 -33.78 -25.47
CA PHE A 170 -24.52 -33.35 -24.18
C PHE A 170 -23.06 -33.82 -24.03
N ALA A 171 -22.79 -35.11 -24.25
CA ALA A 171 -21.44 -35.66 -24.15
C ALA A 171 -20.48 -35.01 -25.16
N PHE A 172 -20.95 -34.74 -26.37
CA PHE A 172 -20.21 -34.04 -27.41
C PHE A 172 -19.92 -32.59 -27.03
N GLY A 173 -20.91 -31.88 -26.46
CA GLY A 173 -20.72 -30.53 -25.92
C GLY A 173 -19.68 -30.50 -24.78
N CYS A 174 -19.76 -31.43 -23.84
CA CYS A 174 -18.74 -31.59 -22.79
C CYS A 174 -17.36 -31.90 -23.37
N PHE A 175 -17.28 -32.77 -24.38
CA PHE A 175 -16.02 -33.12 -25.04
C PHE A 175 -15.42 -31.92 -25.78
N ILE A 176 -16.21 -31.15 -26.53
CA ILE A 176 -15.76 -29.89 -27.16
C ILE A 176 -15.30 -28.89 -26.09
N GLY A 177 -16.03 -28.76 -24.99
CA GLY A 177 -15.65 -27.90 -23.87
C GLY A 177 -14.29 -28.26 -23.29
N LEU A 178 -14.04 -29.55 -23.05
CA LEU A 178 -12.75 -30.05 -22.58
C LEU A 178 -11.63 -29.84 -23.61
N LEU A 179 -11.89 -30.09 -24.89
CA LEU A 179 -10.92 -29.83 -25.96
C LEU A 179 -10.59 -28.33 -26.08
N SER A 180 -11.59 -27.47 -25.97
CA SER A 180 -11.42 -26.02 -26.03
C SER A 180 -10.64 -25.51 -24.82
N GLY A 181 -10.97 -26.00 -23.62
CA GLY A 181 -10.22 -25.71 -22.40
C GLY A 181 -8.77 -26.17 -22.49
N GLY A 182 -8.54 -27.41 -22.97
CA GLY A 182 -7.21 -27.95 -23.20
C GLY A 182 -6.41 -27.13 -24.22
N TYR A 183 -7.04 -26.68 -25.31
CA TYR A 183 -6.43 -25.81 -26.30
C TYR A 183 -6.05 -24.43 -25.73
N LEU A 184 -6.93 -23.82 -24.93
CA LEU A 184 -6.64 -22.55 -24.26
C LEU A 184 -5.50 -22.68 -23.25
N MET A 185 -5.46 -23.77 -22.48
CA MET A 185 -4.35 -24.07 -21.57
C MET A 185 -3.05 -24.28 -22.33
N TYR A 186 -3.07 -25.04 -23.42
CA TYR A 186 -1.90 -25.32 -24.24
C TYR A 186 -1.35 -24.05 -24.91
N THR A 187 -2.21 -23.23 -25.51
CA THR A 187 -1.80 -21.96 -26.13
C THR A 187 -1.29 -20.95 -25.10
N SER A 188 -1.91 -20.93 -23.91
CA SER A 188 -1.44 -20.11 -22.79
C SER A 188 -0.07 -20.59 -22.29
N TRP A 189 0.13 -21.91 -22.16
CA TRP A 189 1.42 -22.51 -21.79
C TRP A 189 2.51 -22.19 -22.82
N LEU A 190 2.22 -22.31 -24.12
CA LEU A 190 3.15 -21.90 -25.18
C LEU A 190 3.47 -20.40 -25.17
N SER A 191 2.55 -19.56 -24.66
CA SER A 191 2.77 -18.12 -24.54
C SER A 191 3.67 -17.74 -23.35
N VAL A 192 3.89 -18.66 -22.39
CA VAL A 192 4.81 -18.44 -21.28
C VAL A 192 6.24 -18.50 -21.82
N THR A 193 6.88 -17.35 -21.89
CA THR A 193 8.29 -17.26 -22.26
C THR A 193 9.16 -17.84 -21.13
N ASN A 194 9.80 -18.97 -21.39
CA ASN A 194 10.91 -19.45 -20.56
C ASN A 194 12.16 -18.64 -20.95
N SER A 195 12.30 -17.47 -20.33
CA SER A 195 13.48 -16.64 -20.47
C SER A 195 14.68 -17.34 -19.83
N GLU A 196 15.79 -17.43 -20.55
CA GLU A 196 17.08 -17.78 -19.96
C GLU A 196 17.62 -16.55 -19.20
N TYR A 197 18.27 -16.79 -18.06
CA TYR A 197 18.76 -15.76 -17.16
C TYR A 197 20.23 -16.01 -16.83
N CYS A 198 21.06 -14.96 -16.90
CA CYS A 198 22.45 -15.03 -16.49
C CYS A 198 22.65 -14.34 -15.13
N PRO A 199 23.18 -15.02 -14.09
CA PRO A 199 23.44 -14.38 -12.81
C PRO A 199 24.50 -13.29 -12.95
N ILE A 200 24.22 -12.10 -12.42
CA ILE A 200 25.14 -10.95 -12.37
C ILE A 200 25.52 -10.54 -10.94
N LEU A 201 24.66 -10.88 -9.97
CA LEU A 201 24.89 -10.67 -8.54
C LEU A 201 24.20 -11.80 -7.78
N ASP A 202 24.91 -12.41 -6.84
CA ASP A 202 24.37 -13.28 -5.79
C ASP A 202 25.14 -12.94 -4.51
N ASP A 203 24.54 -12.10 -3.68
CA ASP A 203 25.13 -11.64 -2.43
C ASP A 203 24.23 -12.06 -1.27
N ASN A 204 24.81 -12.76 -0.30
CA ASN A 204 24.16 -13.24 0.91
C ASN A 204 24.71 -12.54 2.17
N PHE A 205 25.60 -11.56 2.00
CA PHE A 205 26.22 -10.76 3.05
C PHE A 205 26.99 -11.54 4.13
N THR A 206 27.33 -12.82 3.90
CA THR A 206 28.04 -13.63 4.91
C THR A 206 29.48 -13.18 5.15
N ASN A 207 30.07 -12.49 4.18
CA ASN A 207 31.45 -12.00 4.23
C ASN A 207 31.53 -10.47 4.42
N GLY A 208 30.46 -9.85 4.92
CA GLY A 208 30.36 -8.40 4.98
C GLY A 208 29.82 -7.77 3.70
N ILE A 209 29.95 -6.44 3.62
CA ILE A 209 29.50 -5.64 2.47
C ILE A 209 30.67 -5.51 1.50
N ASP A 210 30.59 -6.18 0.35
CA ASP A 210 31.66 -6.17 -0.66
C ASP A 210 31.78 -4.78 -1.33
N PRO A 211 32.92 -4.07 -1.16
CA PRO A 211 33.14 -2.79 -1.82
C PRO A 211 33.29 -2.92 -3.35
N GLY A 212 33.42 -4.12 -3.91
CA GLY A 212 33.34 -4.38 -5.36
C GLY A 212 31.91 -4.40 -5.92
N VAL A 213 30.90 -4.45 -5.06
CA VAL A 213 29.47 -4.48 -5.43
C VAL A 213 28.73 -3.26 -4.90
N TRP A 214 28.95 -2.89 -3.64
CA TRP A 214 28.14 -1.88 -2.94
C TRP A 214 28.94 -0.60 -2.70
N ASN A 215 28.29 0.54 -2.90
CA ASN A 215 28.74 1.85 -2.44
C ASN A 215 27.91 2.25 -1.23
N TYR A 216 28.55 2.83 -0.23
CA TYR A 216 27.84 3.64 0.77
C TYR A 216 27.48 4.98 0.17
N GLU A 217 26.27 5.46 0.46
CA GLU A 217 25.87 6.83 0.20
C GLU A 217 25.84 7.58 1.52
N ILE A 218 26.61 8.66 1.62
CA ILE A 218 26.76 9.47 2.84
C ILE A 218 26.37 10.91 2.50
N GLN A 219 25.13 11.27 2.83
CA GLN A 219 24.56 12.59 2.58
C GLN A 219 23.26 12.81 3.38
N ARG A 220 22.78 14.06 3.42
CA ARG A 220 21.52 14.45 4.11
C ARG A 220 20.37 14.85 3.18
N GLY A 221 20.55 14.74 1.86
CA GLY A 221 19.59 15.26 0.87
C GLY A 221 18.35 14.41 0.65
N GLY A 222 18.37 13.12 1.01
CA GLY A 222 17.20 12.23 0.90
C GLY A 222 16.61 12.12 -0.50
N PHE A 223 17.41 12.21 -1.58
CA PHE A 223 16.93 12.21 -2.98
C PHE A 223 15.79 13.20 -3.29
N GLY A 224 15.73 14.33 -2.59
CA GLY A 224 14.70 15.35 -2.83
C GLY A 224 13.36 15.04 -2.15
N VAL A 225 13.22 13.93 -1.42
CA VAL A 225 12.04 13.68 -0.57
C VAL A 225 12.11 14.42 0.77
N GLN A 226 13.24 15.08 1.05
CA GLN A 226 13.51 15.81 2.30
C GLN A 226 13.27 14.91 3.53
N SER A 227 13.83 13.70 3.47
CA SER A 227 13.77 12.76 4.58
C SER A 227 14.57 13.28 5.78
N PHE A 228 14.22 12.81 6.98
CA PHE A 228 14.73 13.36 8.23
C PHE A 228 15.97 12.62 8.75
N GLU A 229 16.38 11.55 8.08
CA GLU A 229 17.68 10.94 8.27
C GLU A 229 18.77 11.63 7.47
N TRP A 230 20.00 11.49 7.91
CA TRP A 230 21.16 11.52 7.00
C TRP A 230 21.79 10.13 6.98
N THR A 231 22.37 9.76 5.85
CA THR A 231 22.90 8.42 5.62
C THR A 231 24.38 8.35 5.99
N THR A 232 24.80 7.23 6.58
CA THR A 232 26.14 7.00 7.12
C THR A 232 26.64 5.60 6.73
N ASP A 233 27.93 5.35 6.90
CA ASP A 233 28.59 4.04 6.81
C ASP A 233 28.94 3.47 8.20
N ASP A 234 28.32 4.01 9.26
CA ASP A 234 28.63 3.67 10.63
C ASP A 234 28.12 2.27 11.01
N PRO A 235 28.92 1.46 11.74
CA PRO A 235 28.52 0.13 12.18
C PRO A 235 27.25 0.08 13.05
N THR A 236 26.80 1.19 13.64
CA THR A 236 25.53 1.28 14.36
C THR A 236 24.33 1.43 13.44
N ASN A 237 24.54 1.89 12.21
CA ASN A 237 23.51 2.11 11.20
C ASN A 237 23.52 1.04 10.11
N ILE A 238 24.68 0.45 9.81
CA ILE A 238 24.81 -0.57 8.79
C ILE A 238 25.88 -1.61 9.15
N TYR A 239 25.49 -2.87 9.21
CA TYR A 239 26.38 -3.99 9.53
C TYR A 239 25.83 -5.31 9.00
N THR A 240 26.63 -6.37 9.08
CA THR A 240 26.24 -7.71 8.66
C THR A 240 26.44 -8.71 9.80
N ASP A 241 25.51 -9.63 9.98
CA ASP A 241 25.62 -10.77 10.88
C ASP A 241 25.12 -12.06 10.20
N GLU A 242 24.89 -13.14 10.94
CA GLU A 242 24.36 -14.40 10.41
C GLU A 242 22.95 -14.31 9.78
N LYS A 243 22.19 -13.26 10.08
CA LYS A 243 20.86 -12.99 9.53
C LYS A 243 20.91 -12.19 8.22
N GLY A 244 22.06 -11.59 7.90
CA GLY A 244 22.32 -10.82 6.69
C GLY A 244 22.74 -9.38 6.97
N LEU A 245 22.49 -8.50 6.01
CA LEU A 245 22.71 -7.07 6.11
C LEU A 245 21.62 -6.41 6.94
N HIS A 246 22.00 -5.57 7.90
CA HIS A 246 21.10 -4.74 8.69
C HIS A 246 21.29 -3.27 8.32
N ILE A 247 20.17 -2.58 8.09
CA ILE A 247 20.13 -1.13 7.91
C ILE A 247 19.21 -0.59 9.01
N VAL A 248 19.79 0.03 10.04
CA VAL A 248 19.11 0.40 11.29
C VAL A 248 19.16 1.93 11.48
N PRO A 249 17.99 2.60 11.57
CA PRO A 249 17.96 4.01 11.91
C PRO A 249 18.22 4.22 13.41
N THR A 250 19.02 5.23 13.74
CA THR A 250 19.36 5.62 15.13
C THR A 250 19.17 7.11 15.32
N LEU A 251 18.99 7.56 16.57
CA LEU A 251 18.93 9.01 16.85
C LEU A 251 20.31 9.63 16.66
N THR A 252 20.36 10.78 15.99
CA THR A 252 21.61 11.54 15.85
C THR A 252 22.20 11.91 17.21
N ALA A 253 21.36 12.20 18.21
CA ALA A 253 21.78 12.51 19.58
C ALA A 253 22.36 11.32 20.37
N ASN A 254 22.22 10.08 19.87
CA ASN A 254 22.83 8.91 20.49
C ASN A 254 24.23 8.61 19.95
N TYR A 255 24.65 9.31 18.89
CA TYR A 255 26.00 9.20 18.37
C TYR A 255 26.97 9.99 19.26
N SER A 256 28.14 9.44 19.54
CA SER A 256 29.13 9.87 20.56
C SER A 256 29.22 11.39 20.82
N ASP A 257 29.23 11.80 22.08
CA ASP A 257 29.36 13.19 22.58
C ASP A 257 28.37 14.24 22.04
N TYR A 258 27.49 13.88 21.08
CA TYR A 258 26.43 14.76 20.58
C TYR A 258 25.34 14.89 21.65
N GLN A 259 25.39 15.97 22.42
CA GLN A 259 24.29 16.32 23.32
C GLN A 259 23.07 16.72 22.49
N GLN A 260 21.86 16.43 22.96
CA GLN A 260 20.59 16.81 22.29
C GLN A 260 20.56 18.28 21.84
N ALA A 261 21.23 19.17 22.59
CA ALA A 261 21.35 20.59 22.26
C ALA A 261 22.04 20.87 20.91
N MET A 262 22.99 20.02 20.51
CA MET A 262 23.78 20.17 19.28
C MET A 262 22.96 19.90 18.03
N VAL A 263 21.93 19.04 18.13
CA VAL A 263 20.97 18.84 17.02
C VAL A 263 20.23 20.14 16.73
N THR A 264 19.94 20.92 17.78
CA THR A 264 19.03 22.07 17.71
C THR A 264 19.69 23.43 17.58
N ASP A 265 20.96 23.59 17.97
CA ASP A 265 21.64 24.89 17.91
C ASP A 265 23.17 24.81 17.88
N GLY A 266 23.79 25.77 17.20
CA GLY A 266 25.23 26.07 17.27
C GLY A 266 26.19 25.06 16.63
N TRP A 267 25.72 23.88 16.23
CA TRP A 267 26.55 22.83 15.65
C TRP A 267 26.52 22.84 14.12
N THR A 268 27.64 22.52 13.48
CA THR A 268 27.70 22.27 12.03
C THR A 268 28.10 20.83 11.73
N LEU A 269 27.22 20.09 11.04
CA LEU A 269 27.56 18.81 10.40
C LEU A 269 28.21 19.14 9.05
N ASN A 270 29.46 18.73 8.83
CA ASN A 270 30.21 19.04 7.62
C ASN A 270 30.88 17.80 7.01
N LEU A 271 30.09 17.02 6.28
CA LEU A 271 30.54 15.78 5.63
C LEU A 271 31.58 16.04 4.53
N THR A 272 31.64 17.26 3.99
CA THR A 272 32.65 17.65 3.01
C THR A 272 34.02 17.82 3.68
N ALA A 273 34.08 18.45 4.85
CA ALA A 273 35.31 18.60 5.61
C ALA A 273 35.82 17.26 6.13
N ASP A 274 34.90 16.35 6.47
CA ASP A 274 35.20 14.98 6.87
C ASP A 274 35.68 14.11 5.68
N GLY A 275 35.50 14.57 4.44
CA GLY A 275 35.85 13.84 3.23
C GLY A 275 34.94 12.63 2.92
N THR A 276 33.83 12.49 3.64
CA THR A 276 32.90 11.35 3.54
C THR A 276 31.71 11.62 2.63
N CYS A 277 31.36 12.88 2.36
CA CYS A 277 30.17 13.19 1.57
C CYS A 277 30.23 12.60 0.16
N THR A 278 29.17 11.90 -0.25
CA THR A 278 29.05 11.31 -1.58
C THR A 278 28.25 12.17 -2.57
N SER A 279 27.59 13.24 -2.09
CA SER A 279 26.88 14.18 -2.97
C SER A 279 27.83 15.15 -3.66
N LYS A 280 27.41 15.64 -4.83
CA LYS A 280 28.03 16.81 -5.48
C LYS A 280 27.42 18.13 -5.05
N ASN A 281 26.26 18.10 -4.40
CA ASN A 281 25.55 19.30 -3.95
C ASN A 281 25.93 19.60 -2.50
N GLN A 282 26.44 20.82 -2.26
CA GLN A 282 26.91 21.24 -0.94
C GLN A 282 25.81 21.19 0.13
N ALA A 283 24.56 21.46 -0.24
CA ALA A 283 23.43 21.44 0.69
C ALA A 283 23.15 20.03 1.27
N ASP A 284 23.56 18.99 0.54
CA ASP A 284 23.41 17.60 0.95
C ASP A 284 24.59 17.11 1.81
N CYS A 285 25.63 17.93 1.97
CA CYS A 285 26.83 17.60 2.72
C CYS A 285 26.99 18.40 4.01
N VAL A 286 26.46 19.63 4.06
CA VAL A 286 26.70 20.56 5.16
C VAL A 286 25.40 21.15 5.68
N VAL A 287 25.27 21.21 7.00
CA VAL A 287 24.18 21.90 7.69
C VAL A 287 24.66 22.46 9.01
N THR A 288 24.23 23.68 9.32
CA THR A 288 24.45 24.32 10.61
C THR A 288 23.11 24.46 11.32
N ALA A 289 23.01 23.87 12.52
CA ALA A 289 21.87 24.04 13.40
C ALA A 289 21.84 25.46 13.95
N ASN A 290 20.65 26.06 13.97
CA ASN A 290 20.44 27.43 14.42
C ASN A 290 19.05 27.55 15.04
N ALA A 291 19.02 27.82 16.34
CA ALA A 291 17.78 27.92 17.11
C ALA A 291 16.87 29.05 16.62
N THR A 292 17.44 30.14 16.10
CA THR A 292 16.71 31.33 15.63
C THR A 292 16.01 31.05 14.29
N SER A 293 16.68 30.40 13.34
CA SER A 293 16.05 30.00 12.06
C SER A 293 15.17 28.76 12.22
N GLY A 294 15.38 27.97 13.27
CA GLY A 294 14.70 26.68 13.48
C GLY A 294 15.32 25.54 12.66
N THR A 295 16.43 25.78 11.97
CA THR A 295 17.19 24.75 11.25
C THR A 295 17.86 23.83 12.26
N ILE A 296 17.68 22.53 12.09
CA ILE A 296 18.31 21.50 12.93
C ILE A 296 19.18 20.59 12.07
N ILE A 297 20.14 19.90 12.71
CA ILE A 297 20.75 18.72 12.09
C ILE A 297 19.67 17.66 11.91
N ASN A 298 19.74 16.87 10.84
CA ASN A 298 18.84 15.74 10.61
C ASN A 298 18.75 14.88 11.90
N PRO A 299 17.56 14.73 12.50
CA PRO A 299 17.40 14.15 13.84
C PRO A 299 17.71 12.66 13.91
N VAL A 300 17.76 12.00 12.75
CA VAL A 300 18.00 10.57 12.61
C VAL A 300 19.24 10.33 11.76
N ARG A 301 19.94 9.25 12.05
CA ARG A 301 20.97 8.63 11.21
C ARG A 301 20.44 7.33 10.67
N SER A 302 20.78 6.99 9.44
CA SER A 302 20.50 5.68 8.86
C SER A 302 21.59 5.32 7.86
N ALA A 303 21.34 4.36 6.97
CA ALA A 303 22.22 4.07 5.87
C ALA A 303 21.46 3.86 4.55
N ARG A 304 22.17 4.11 3.46
CA ARG A 304 21.75 3.80 2.10
C ARG A 304 22.96 3.25 1.35
N ILE A 305 22.77 2.12 0.69
CA ILE A 305 23.78 1.52 -0.17
C ILE A 305 23.23 1.31 -1.57
N ASN A 306 24.11 1.35 -2.56
CA ASN A 306 23.73 1.17 -3.95
C ASN A 306 24.79 0.44 -4.78
N THR A 307 24.39 -0.11 -5.92
CA THR A 307 25.28 -0.83 -6.84
C THR A 307 25.78 0.03 -8.01
N LYS A 308 25.60 1.36 -7.96
CA LYS A 308 25.93 2.28 -9.06
C LYS A 308 27.38 2.14 -9.50
N ASN A 309 27.61 2.15 -10.82
CA ASN A 309 28.92 1.93 -11.46
C ASN A 309 29.59 0.57 -11.16
N LYS A 310 28.94 -0.35 -10.43
CA LYS A 310 29.50 -1.65 -10.02
C LYS A 310 28.68 -2.80 -10.57
N ARG A 311 27.36 -2.79 -10.36
CA ARG A 311 26.40 -3.74 -10.92
C ARG A 311 25.16 -2.96 -11.35
N ALA A 312 24.91 -2.92 -12.66
CA ALA A 312 23.68 -2.39 -13.24
C ALA A 312 23.10 -3.42 -14.20
N ILE A 313 21.80 -3.34 -14.45
CA ILE A 313 21.08 -4.30 -15.28
C ILE A 313 20.07 -3.58 -16.15
N LYS A 314 20.06 -3.93 -17.44
CA LYS A 314 18.95 -3.65 -18.35
C LYS A 314 18.24 -4.95 -18.67
N TYR A 315 17.01 -5.07 -18.20
CA TYR A 315 16.17 -6.26 -18.33
C TYR A 315 16.70 -7.49 -17.59
N GLY A 316 15.78 -8.21 -16.95
CA GLY A 316 16.09 -9.45 -16.25
C GLY A 316 15.23 -9.63 -15.01
N LYS A 317 15.82 -10.21 -13.98
CA LYS A 317 15.16 -10.56 -12.72
C LYS A 317 15.99 -10.05 -11.55
N ILE A 318 15.31 -9.55 -10.52
CA ILE A 318 15.90 -9.19 -9.23
C ILE A 318 15.05 -9.81 -8.14
N GLU A 319 15.70 -10.39 -7.14
CA GLU A 319 15.06 -10.87 -5.92
C GLU A 319 15.85 -10.37 -4.72
N VAL A 320 15.18 -9.64 -3.84
CA VAL A 320 15.73 -9.21 -2.55
C VAL A 320 14.92 -9.88 -1.45
N VAL A 321 15.60 -10.68 -0.62
CA VAL A 321 14.97 -11.36 0.51
C VAL A 321 15.19 -10.50 1.75
N ALA A 322 14.14 -9.90 2.28
CA ALA A 322 14.24 -8.96 3.39
C ALA A 322 13.10 -9.12 4.41
N LYS A 323 13.38 -8.70 5.64
CA LYS A 323 12.42 -8.52 6.74
C LYS A 323 12.36 -7.03 7.04
N LEU A 324 11.15 -6.48 7.11
CA LEU A 324 10.94 -5.03 7.19
C LEU A 324 11.00 -4.50 8.64
N PRO A 325 11.34 -3.22 8.84
CA PRO A 325 11.41 -2.60 10.16
C PRO A 325 10.04 -2.38 10.81
N VAL A 326 10.08 -2.17 12.13
CA VAL A 326 8.97 -1.71 12.96
C VAL A 326 9.31 -0.32 13.50
N GLY A 327 8.35 0.60 13.38
CA GLY A 327 8.46 1.90 14.03
C GLY A 327 7.71 2.97 13.25
N ASP A 328 7.07 3.87 13.99
CA ASP A 328 6.39 5.00 13.38
C ASP A 328 7.37 5.84 12.56
N TRP A 329 6.89 6.23 11.37
CA TRP A 329 7.59 7.11 10.43
C TRP A 329 8.84 6.52 9.79
N ILE A 330 9.10 5.21 9.94
CA ILE A 330 10.17 4.52 9.22
C ILE A 330 9.71 4.17 7.80
N TRP A 331 10.59 4.34 6.82
CA TRP A 331 10.34 4.11 5.40
C TRP A 331 11.45 3.22 4.79
N PRO A 332 11.32 1.88 4.88
CA PRO A 332 12.18 0.96 4.15
C PRO A 332 11.90 1.01 2.64
N ALA A 333 12.96 0.96 1.83
CA ALA A 333 12.85 0.93 0.38
C ALA A 333 13.87 -0.02 -0.28
N ILE A 334 13.39 -0.74 -1.29
CA ILE A 334 14.17 -1.52 -2.25
C ILE A 334 13.76 -1.00 -3.63
N TRP A 335 14.66 -0.30 -4.29
CA TRP A 335 14.33 0.51 -5.45
C TRP A 335 15.53 0.65 -6.37
N MET A 336 15.31 1.22 -7.54
CA MET A 336 16.34 1.34 -8.56
C MET A 336 16.28 2.68 -9.27
N MET A 337 17.46 3.17 -9.60
CA MET A 337 17.66 4.38 -10.39
C MET A 337 18.46 4.06 -11.65
N PRO A 338 18.28 4.84 -12.73
CA PRO A 338 19.02 4.63 -13.97
C PRO A 338 20.49 4.91 -13.73
N GLN A 339 21.35 4.05 -14.29
CA GLN A 339 22.81 4.20 -14.26
C GLN A 339 23.23 5.56 -14.84
N ASP A 340 22.59 5.95 -15.95
CA ASP A 340 22.77 7.23 -16.62
C ASP A 340 21.43 7.94 -16.83
N SER A 341 21.39 9.26 -16.64
CA SER A 341 20.21 10.09 -16.87
C SER A 341 20.01 10.42 -18.36
N VAL A 342 19.89 9.39 -19.20
CA VAL A 342 19.84 9.48 -20.69
C VAL A 342 18.74 10.42 -21.18
N TYR A 343 17.60 10.47 -20.50
CA TYR A 343 16.43 11.27 -20.89
C TYR A 343 16.32 12.61 -20.16
N GLY A 344 17.28 12.91 -19.28
CA GLY A 344 17.28 14.09 -18.42
C GLY A 344 17.11 13.74 -16.93
N GLN A 345 17.04 14.79 -16.11
CA GLN A 345 16.90 14.67 -14.66
C GLN A 345 15.60 13.97 -14.27
N TRP A 346 15.58 13.38 -13.08
CA TRP A 346 14.39 12.74 -12.53
C TRP A 346 13.14 13.63 -12.65
N PRO A 347 11.97 13.10 -13.04
CA PRO A 347 11.66 11.68 -13.28
C PRO A 347 11.81 11.27 -14.76
N LEU A 348 12.44 12.09 -15.62
CA LEU A 348 12.50 11.84 -17.07
C LEU A 348 13.20 10.52 -17.43
N SER A 349 14.21 10.13 -16.64
CA SER A 349 14.97 8.89 -16.84
C SER A 349 14.43 7.70 -16.05
N GLY A 350 13.33 7.87 -15.32
CA GLY A 350 12.65 6.81 -14.59
C GLY A 350 13.21 6.52 -13.18
N GLU A 351 12.38 5.87 -12.38
CA GLU A 351 12.70 5.21 -11.09
C GLU A 351 11.83 3.96 -10.98
N ILE A 352 12.37 2.88 -10.41
CA ILE A 352 11.67 1.61 -10.25
C ILE A 352 11.64 1.23 -8.77
N ASP A 353 10.46 1.32 -8.14
CA ASP A 353 10.28 0.96 -6.74
C ASP A 353 9.78 -0.47 -6.66
N ILE A 354 10.67 -1.38 -6.29
CA ILE A 354 10.34 -2.81 -6.15
C ILE A 354 9.50 -2.99 -4.90
N MET A 355 9.90 -2.37 -3.80
CA MET A 355 9.18 -2.40 -2.54
C MET A 355 9.42 -1.11 -1.76
N GLU A 356 8.33 -0.48 -1.36
CA GLU A 356 8.29 0.52 -0.30
C GLU A 356 7.24 0.11 0.74
N SER A 357 7.48 0.49 1.98
CA SER A 357 6.53 0.26 3.08
C SER A 357 6.67 1.35 4.14
N ARG A 358 5.79 1.31 5.13
CA ARG A 358 5.83 2.18 6.31
C ARG A 358 6.00 1.31 7.54
N GLY A 359 6.90 1.64 8.46
CA GLY A 359 7.11 0.88 9.70
C GLY A 359 5.97 1.02 10.74
N ASN A 360 5.01 1.92 10.49
CA ASN A 360 3.84 2.16 11.35
C ASN A 360 3.05 0.87 11.61
N TYR A 361 2.27 0.85 12.69
CA TYR A 361 1.51 -0.32 13.11
C TYR A 361 0.58 -0.91 12.02
N PRO A 362 0.27 -2.22 12.06
CA PRO A 362 -0.63 -2.87 11.10
C PRO A 362 -2.02 -2.21 11.09
N GLY A 363 -2.56 -1.94 9.91
CA GLY A 363 -3.82 -1.22 9.75
C GLY A 363 -3.71 0.30 9.87
N PHE A 364 -2.49 0.87 9.84
CA PHE A 364 -2.30 2.31 9.72
C PHE A 364 -3.08 2.86 8.51
N PRO A 365 -3.79 4.00 8.61
CA PRO A 365 -4.75 4.41 7.58
C PRO A 365 -4.15 4.65 6.18
N SER A 366 -2.86 4.95 6.08
CA SER A 366 -2.15 5.08 4.80
C SER A 366 -1.35 3.83 4.41
N GLY A 367 -1.57 2.70 5.07
CA GLY A 367 -0.78 1.47 4.97
C GLY A 367 0.38 1.49 5.96
N GLY A 368 0.48 0.47 6.81
CA GLY A 368 1.56 0.31 7.79
C GLY A 368 2.52 -0.81 7.38
N ARG A 369 3.13 -1.45 8.37
CA ARG A 369 4.09 -2.55 8.16
C ARG A 369 3.47 -3.84 7.65
N ASP A 370 2.14 -3.87 7.50
CA ASP A 370 1.36 -4.91 6.85
C ASP A 370 1.03 -4.60 5.38
N THR A 371 1.54 -3.47 4.86
CA THR A 371 1.35 -3.02 3.49
C THR A 371 2.69 -2.81 2.79
N VAL A 372 2.80 -3.28 1.56
CA VAL A 372 3.91 -2.95 0.65
C VAL A 372 3.36 -2.37 -0.64
N SER A 373 4.11 -1.44 -1.23
CA SER A 373 3.81 -0.86 -2.53
C SER A 373 4.97 -1.02 -3.49
N SER A 374 4.62 -1.05 -4.77
CA SER A 374 5.57 -0.95 -5.87
C SER A 374 5.07 0.11 -6.85
N ALA A 375 5.99 0.88 -7.43
CA ALA A 375 5.64 1.97 -8.32
C ALA A 375 6.72 2.17 -9.39
N LEU A 376 6.38 2.98 -10.39
CA LEU A 376 7.33 3.49 -11.36
C LEU A 376 7.21 4.99 -11.33
N HIS A 377 8.29 5.74 -11.20
CA HIS A 377 8.25 7.19 -11.40
C HIS A 377 8.64 7.51 -12.84
N TRP A 378 7.83 8.33 -13.50
CA TRP A 378 8.11 8.86 -14.83
C TRP A 378 7.25 10.09 -15.08
N GLY A 379 7.80 11.06 -15.78
CA GLY A 379 7.07 12.27 -16.12
C GLY A 379 7.92 13.25 -16.92
N PRO A 380 7.30 14.25 -17.56
CA PRO A 380 8.02 15.30 -18.28
C PRO A 380 8.82 16.23 -17.35
N ASN A 381 8.52 16.24 -16.05
CA ASN A 381 9.21 16.99 -14.99
C ASN A 381 8.72 16.50 -13.62
N THR A 382 9.34 16.98 -12.54
CA THR A 382 8.99 16.66 -11.14
C THR A 382 7.52 16.86 -10.80
N ALA A 383 6.89 17.94 -11.27
CA ALA A 383 5.47 18.23 -10.99
C ALA A 383 4.51 17.34 -11.81
N GLY A 384 5.00 16.77 -12.91
CA GLY A 384 4.28 15.84 -13.77
C GLY A 384 4.73 14.39 -13.59
N ASP A 385 5.40 14.05 -12.49
CA ASP A 385 5.64 12.65 -12.16
C ASP A 385 4.30 11.92 -12.04
N ALA A 386 4.12 10.77 -12.68
CA ALA A 386 2.83 10.07 -12.79
C ALA A 386 2.77 8.74 -12.04
N TYR A 387 3.62 8.55 -11.02
CA TYR A 387 3.77 7.29 -10.28
C TYR A 387 2.46 6.67 -9.77
N TRP A 388 1.50 7.49 -9.34
CA TRP A 388 0.20 7.01 -8.85
C TRP A 388 -0.59 6.20 -9.89
N ARG A 389 -0.24 6.31 -11.18
CA ARG A 389 -0.86 5.53 -12.26
C ARG A 389 -0.28 4.12 -12.40
N THR A 390 0.89 3.85 -11.82
CA THR A 390 1.52 2.52 -11.77
C THR A 390 1.68 2.01 -10.33
N LEU A 391 1.02 2.63 -9.37
CA LEU A 391 1.06 2.17 -7.98
C LEU A 391 0.35 0.81 -7.84
N GLY A 392 1.12 -0.22 -7.52
CA GLY A 392 0.65 -1.51 -7.03
C GLY A 392 0.75 -1.57 -5.51
N VAL A 393 -0.24 -2.14 -4.84
CA VAL A 393 -0.26 -2.26 -3.37
C VAL A 393 -0.69 -3.67 -2.99
N HIS A 394 0.00 -4.26 -2.01
CA HIS A 394 -0.38 -5.51 -1.40
C HIS A 394 -0.47 -5.39 0.12
N TYR A 395 -1.42 -6.12 0.71
CA TYR A 395 -1.73 -6.09 2.13
C TYR A 395 -1.72 -7.52 2.68
N LEU A 396 -1.08 -7.72 3.83
CA LEU A 396 -1.08 -8.99 4.57
C LEU A 396 -2.18 -8.99 5.65
N PRO A 397 -3.25 -9.79 5.51
CA PRO A 397 -4.30 -9.85 6.51
C PRO A 397 -3.82 -10.53 7.80
N ARG A 398 -3.93 -9.82 8.93
CA ARG A 398 -3.63 -10.33 10.28
C ARG A 398 -2.16 -10.75 10.45
N ASP A 399 -1.28 -10.28 9.57
CA ASP A 399 0.15 -10.47 9.68
C ASP A 399 0.89 -9.19 9.29
N ASP A 400 2.22 -9.17 9.40
CA ASP A 400 3.01 -8.04 8.91
C ASP A 400 4.40 -8.45 8.42
N PHE A 401 5.00 -7.60 7.58
CA PHE A 401 6.28 -7.85 6.91
C PHE A 401 7.49 -7.75 7.84
N SER A 402 7.30 -7.44 9.13
CA SER A 402 8.38 -7.34 10.10
C SER A 402 8.66 -8.66 10.84
N LYS A 403 7.76 -9.66 10.73
CA LYS A 403 7.88 -10.93 11.45
C LYS A 403 8.72 -11.98 10.73
N SER A 404 8.70 -11.99 9.40
CA SER A 404 9.38 -12.99 8.57
C SER A 404 10.10 -12.37 7.38
N TYR A 405 11.03 -13.13 6.81
CA TYR A 405 11.62 -12.77 5.53
C TYR A 405 10.63 -13.00 4.40
N HIS A 406 10.60 -12.04 3.49
CA HIS A 406 9.84 -12.10 2.25
C HIS A 406 10.75 -11.85 1.05
N THR A 407 10.41 -12.43 -0.09
CA THR A 407 11.11 -12.17 -1.36
C THR A 407 10.40 -11.05 -2.11
N PHE A 408 11.06 -9.91 -2.27
CA PHE A 408 10.59 -8.83 -3.11
C PHE A 408 11.23 -8.96 -4.49
N GLY A 409 10.40 -9.29 -5.47
CA GLY A 409 10.82 -9.67 -6.80
C GLY A 409 10.45 -8.66 -7.86
N LEU A 410 11.35 -8.45 -8.81
CA LEU A 410 11.13 -7.69 -10.03
C LEU A 410 11.56 -8.53 -11.23
N GLU A 411 10.76 -8.56 -12.28
CA GLU A 411 11.08 -9.15 -13.58
C GLU A 411 10.67 -8.15 -14.65
N TRP A 412 11.62 -7.71 -15.48
CA TRP A 412 11.31 -6.75 -16.53
C TRP A 412 12.08 -7.02 -17.83
N GLY A 413 11.46 -6.66 -18.94
CA GLY A 413 11.99 -6.85 -20.28
C GLY A 413 11.37 -5.87 -21.27
N GLU A 414 11.63 -6.10 -22.56
CA GLU A 414 11.11 -5.27 -23.66
C GLU A 414 9.60 -5.38 -23.86
N LYS A 415 8.93 -6.34 -23.20
CA LYS A 415 7.47 -6.59 -23.38
C LYS A 415 6.62 -6.26 -22.16
N TYR A 416 7.17 -6.44 -20.96
CA TYR A 416 6.45 -6.19 -19.71
C TYR A 416 7.42 -5.89 -18.57
N MET A 417 6.83 -5.43 -17.48
CA MET A 417 7.44 -5.38 -16.16
C MET A 417 6.45 -5.92 -15.14
N PHE A 418 6.99 -6.63 -14.15
CA PHE A 418 6.24 -7.42 -13.19
C PHE A 418 6.96 -7.40 -11.85
N MET A 419 6.26 -7.00 -10.78
CA MET A 419 6.77 -7.07 -9.42
C MET A 419 5.88 -8.00 -8.59
N TYR A 420 6.50 -8.80 -7.72
CA TYR A 420 5.84 -9.87 -6.98
C TYR A 420 6.42 -10.04 -5.58
N LEU A 421 5.63 -10.70 -4.74
CA LEU A 421 5.97 -11.01 -3.35
C LEU A 421 6.04 -12.53 -3.16
N ASP A 422 7.15 -13.03 -2.61
CA ASP A 422 7.45 -14.43 -2.26
C ASP A 422 7.47 -15.42 -3.43
N SER A 423 6.50 -15.34 -4.33
CA SER A 423 6.34 -16.16 -5.52
C SER A 423 5.79 -15.32 -6.65
N ARG A 424 6.17 -15.67 -7.89
CA ARG A 424 5.62 -15.07 -9.12
C ARG A 424 4.10 -15.22 -9.27
N LEU A 425 3.45 -16.03 -8.43
CA LEU A 425 1.99 -16.14 -8.39
C LEU A 425 1.32 -14.97 -7.64
N LEU A 426 2.02 -14.31 -6.72
CA LEU A 426 1.52 -13.17 -5.97
C LEU A 426 2.08 -11.89 -6.59
N GLN A 427 1.33 -11.38 -7.55
CA GLN A 427 1.63 -10.13 -8.24
C GLN A 427 1.27 -8.92 -7.38
N ILE A 428 2.20 -7.97 -7.23
CA ILE A 428 1.91 -6.64 -6.68
C ILE A 428 1.60 -5.67 -7.84
N PHE A 429 2.44 -5.69 -8.87
CA PHE A 429 2.35 -4.76 -10.01
C PHE A 429 2.65 -5.49 -11.32
N PHE A 430 1.94 -5.09 -12.38
CA PHE A 430 2.20 -5.60 -13.72
C PHE A 430 1.79 -4.59 -14.79
N ILE A 431 2.67 -4.42 -15.76
CA ILE A 431 2.45 -3.55 -16.91
C ILE A 431 2.97 -4.22 -18.18
N LYS A 432 2.15 -4.16 -19.23
CA LYS A 432 2.54 -4.53 -20.60
C LYS A 432 2.88 -3.28 -21.39
N TRP A 433 3.97 -3.32 -22.14
CA TRP A 433 4.40 -2.23 -23.00
C TRP A 433 3.66 -2.21 -24.34
N THR A 434 2.82 -3.20 -24.62
CA THR A 434 2.02 -3.26 -25.85
C THR A 434 0.79 -2.35 -25.85
N SER A 435 0.47 -1.70 -24.72
CA SER A 435 -0.74 -0.89 -24.54
C SER A 435 -0.45 0.62 -24.57
N GLY A 436 0.29 1.08 -25.57
CA GLY A 436 0.71 2.48 -25.72
C GLY A 436 1.98 2.84 -24.96
N SER A 437 2.51 4.04 -25.23
CA SER A 437 3.74 4.56 -24.64
C SER A 437 3.56 4.97 -23.17
N MET A 438 4.65 5.16 -22.43
CA MET A 438 4.58 5.73 -21.08
C MET A 438 4.01 7.16 -21.07
N TRP A 439 4.17 7.92 -22.14
CA TRP A 439 3.51 9.22 -22.32
C TRP A 439 1.98 9.09 -22.29
N ASP A 440 1.44 8.18 -23.11
CA ASP A 440 0.00 7.92 -23.18
C ASP A 440 -0.56 7.47 -21.84
N LYS A 441 0.19 6.63 -21.12
CA LYS A 441 -0.17 6.15 -19.79
C LYS A 441 -0.19 7.26 -18.75
N GLY A 442 0.74 8.20 -18.83
CA GLY A 442 0.79 9.38 -17.98
C GLY A 442 -0.41 10.32 -18.16
N LYS A 443 -1.09 10.26 -19.32
CA LYS A 443 -2.15 11.18 -19.73
C LYS A 443 -1.71 12.64 -19.58
N PHE A 444 -0.48 12.92 -19.98
CA PHE A 444 0.11 14.26 -19.85
C PHE A 444 -0.60 15.24 -20.77
N GLY A 445 -1.04 16.36 -20.19
CA GLY A 445 -1.76 17.43 -20.89
C GLY A 445 -0.96 18.71 -20.91
N SER A 446 -1.54 19.80 -20.40
CA SER A 446 -0.87 21.08 -20.22
C SER A 446 -0.25 21.21 -18.82
N ASN A 447 0.78 22.05 -18.72
CA ASN A 447 1.36 22.44 -17.43
C ASN A 447 0.47 23.47 -16.68
N SER A 448 0.87 23.84 -15.47
CA SER A 448 0.17 24.86 -14.64
C SER A 448 -0.02 26.21 -15.34
N ASN A 449 0.85 26.53 -16.30
CA ASN A 449 0.81 27.76 -17.10
C ASN A 449 0.04 27.56 -18.42
N GLN A 450 -0.74 26.48 -18.54
CA GLN A 450 -1.55 26.12 -19.71
C GLN A 450 -0.72 25.91 -21.00
N SER A 451 0.60 25.81 -20.90
CA SER A 451 1.46 25.44 -22.02
C SER A 451 1.38 23.92 -22.23
N ALA A 452 1.25 23.48 -23.48
CA ALA A 452 1.24 22.06 -23.80
C ALA A 452 2.57 21.40 -23.36
N LEU A 453 2.49 20.32 -22.59
CA LEU A 453 3.66 19.50 -22.31
C LEU A 453 4.06 18.78 -23.61
N LYS A 454 5.36 18.73 -23.87
CA LYS A 454 5.92 18.01 -25.01
C LYS A 454 6.41 16.65 -24.53
N ASP A 455 6.08 15.60 -25.28
CA ASP A 455 6.58 14.26 -25.03
C ASP A 455 8.12 14.21 -25.20
N PRO A 456 8.87 13.96 -24.12
CA PRO A 456 10.33 13.91 -24.16
C PRO A 456 10.87 12.60 -24.74
N TRP A 457 10.02 11.58 -24.91
CA TRP A 457 10.43 10.22 -25.28
C TRP A 457 10.03 9.81 -26.69
N THR A 458 9.18 10.57 -27.40
CA THR A 458 8.68 10.21 -28.75
C THR A 458 9.79 9.79 -29.72
N TRP A 459 10.95 10.46 -29.65
CA TRP A 459 12.09 10.21 -30.54
C TRP A 459 12.70 8.82 -30.41
N THR A 460 12.47 8.12 -29.29
CA THR A 460 12.97 6.77 -29.07
C THR A 460 12.19 5.71 -29.86
N GLY A 461 10.91 5.97 -30.16
CA GLY A 461 10.00 5.01 -30.76
C GLY A 461 9.71 3.78 -29.89
N ARG A 462 10.10 3.76 -28.61
CA ARG A 462 9.95 2.62 -27.71
C ARG A 462 8.85 2.88 -26.68
N PRO A 463 7.90 1.94 -26.50
CA PRO A 463 6.77 2.16 -25.59
C PRO A 463 7.14 2.05 -24.11
N ASN A 464 8.27 1.41 -23.79
CA ASN A 464 8.74 1.18 -22.42
C ASN A 464 9.71 2.26 -21.91
N THR A 465 10.05 3.28 -22.71
CA THR A 465 10.87 4.41 -22.27
C THR A 465 10.17 5.17 -21.13
N PRO A 466 10.86 5.50 -20.01
CA PRO A 466 12.32 5.47 -19.82
C PRO A 466 12.91 4.18 -19.19
N PHE A 467 12.13 3.11 -19.05
CA PHE A 467 12.55 1.84 -18.42
C PHE A 467 13.28 0.88 -19.38
N ASP A 468 13.97 1.45 -20.36
CA ASP A 468 14.70 0.82 -21.45
C ASP A 468 16.23 1.01 -21.34
N GLN A 469 16.69 1.46 -20.17
CA GLN A 469 18.09 1.69 -19.83
C GLN A 469 18.58 0.73 -18.73
N GLU A 470 19.86 0.80 -18.40
CA GLU A 470 20.43 0.10 -17.24
C GLU A 470 20.06 0.81 -15.94
N PHE A 471 19.65 0.04 -14.95
CA PHE A 471 19.33 0.52 -13.61
C PHE A 471 20.23 -0.15 -12.57
N PHE A 472 20.62 0.60 -11.54
CA PHE A 472 21.34 0.09 -10.37
C PHE A 472 20.40 -0.03 -9.17
N LEU A 473 20.69 -0.96 -8.27
CA LEU A 473 19.87 -1.25 -7.10
C LEU A 473 20.25 -0.34 -5.93
N ILE A 474 19.27 0.07 -5.14
CA ILE A 474 19.41 0.86 -3.92
C ILE A 474 18.64 0.17 -2.78
N LEU A 475 19.27 0.08 -1.62
CA LEU A 475 18.67 -0.39 -0.37
C LEU A 475 18.82 0.69 0.70
N ASN A 476 17.73 1.06 1.36
CA ASN A 476 17.80 1.97 2.51
C ASN A 476 16.62 1.84 3.47
N VAL A 477 16.78 2.48 4.61
CA VAL A 477 15.71 2.79 5.56
C VAL A 477 15.70 4.29 5.78
N ALA A 478 14.79 5.00 5.11
CA ALA A 478 14.55 6.42 5.36
C ALA A 478 13.65 6.61 6.59
N VAL A 479 13.57 7.84 7.11
CA VAL A 479 12.69 8.20 8.22
C VAL A 479 12.03 9.54 7.96
N GLY A 480 10.72 9.60 8.09
CA GLY A 480 9.93 10.78 7.76
C GLY A 480 10.03 11.17 6.29
N GLY A 481 9.84 12.45 5.99
CA GLY A 481 9.83 12.98 4.63
C GLY A 481 8.74 14.02 4.43
N GLN A 482 8.95 14.92 3.47
CA GLN A 482 8.03 16.03 3.14
C GLN A 482 7.37 15.87 1.76
N ASN A 483 7.52 14.71 1.12
CA ASN A 483 7.00 14.44 -0.22
C ASN A 483 5.56 13.89 -0.23
N GLY A 484 4.89 13.84 0.94
CA GLY A 484 3.56 13.27 1.07
C GLY A 484 3.53 11.77 1.31
N PHE A 485 4.66 11.05 1.32
CA PHE A 485 4.65 9.60 1.59
C PHE A 485 3.98 9.27 2.93
N PHE A 486 4.23 10.07 3.96
CA PHE A 486 3.39 10.11 5.15
C PHE A 486 2.35 11.20 4.99
N VAL A 487 1.06 10.83 4.96
CA VAL A 487 -0.02 11.78 4.62
C VAL A 487 -0.28 12.76 5.77
N ASP A 488 -0.35 14.05 5.45
CA ASP A 488 -0.73 15.10 6.41
C ASP A 488 -2.10 14.82 7.05
N GLY A 489 -2.18 14.97 8.38
CA GLY A 489 -3.42 14.77 9.14
C GLY A 489 -3.76 13.31 9.47
N ILE A 490 -2.95 12.33 9.05
CA ILE A 490 -3.15 10.91 9.36
C ILE A 490 -2.23 10.45 10.48
N GLY A 491 -2.74 9.58 11.36
CA GLY A 491 -1.91 8.84 12.32
C GLY A 491 -1.19 9.69 13.36
N ASN A 492 -1.71 10.89 13.66
CA ASN A 492 -1.06 11.88 14.53
C ASN A 492 0.36 12.26 14.07
N LYS A 493 0.58 12.32 12.75
CA LYS A 493 1.82 12.81 12.13
C LYS A 493 2.26 14.14 12.76
N PRO A 494 3.47 14.24 13.35
CA PRO A 494 3.88 15.42 14.10
C PRO A 494 4.38 16.59 13.25
N TRP A 495 4.51 16.43 11.93
CA TRP A 495 4.94 17.48 11.01
C TRP A 495 3.94 17.67 9.86
N LEU A 496 4.05 18.81 9.19
CA LEU A 496 3.35 19.10 7.93
C LEU A 496 4.37 19.19 6.81
N ASP A 497 4.03 18.68 5.64
CA ASP A 497 4.98 18.58 4.51
C ASP A 497 5.46 19.94 4.01
N LYS A 498 4.58 20.94 4.01
CA LYS A 498 4.87 22.31 3.53
C LYS A 498 5.50 23.22 4.59
N ASN A 499 6.03 22.66 5.68
CA ASN A 499 6.64 23.43 6.76
C ASN A 499 8.17 23.26 6.76
N ASP A 500 8.92 24.36 6.66
CA ASP A 500 10.39 24.35 6.70
C ASP A 500 10.93 23.86 8.06
N ALA A 501 10.13 23.95 9.12
CA ALA A 501 10.46 23.42 10.45
C ALA A 501 9.99 21.95 10.66
N ALA A 502 9.62 21.23 9.60
CA ALA A 502 9.14 19.84 9.71
C ALA A 502 10.13 18.90 10.42
N PRO A 503 11.44 18.89 10.13
CA PRO A 503 12.39 18.08 10.88
C PRO A 503 12.43 18.43 12.38
N LYS A 504 12.28 19.71 12.73
CA LYS A 504 12.23 20.18 14.12
C LYS A 504 10.96 19.71 14.83
N ALA A 505 9.80 19.77 14.16
CA ALA A 505 8.55 19.27 14.72
C ALA A 505 8.61 17.75 14.94
N PHE A 506 9.19 17.01 13.98
CA PHE A 506 9.47 15.59 14.12
C PHE A 506 10.37 15.30 15.33
N TRP A 507 11.48 16.04 15.48
CA TRP A 507 12.39 15.92 16.61
C TRP A 507 11.71 16.19 17.96
N GLN A 508 10.89 17.25 18.05
CA GLN A 508 10.16 17.61 19.27
C GLN A 508 9.16 16.53 19.72
N ALA A 509 8.67 15.72 18.78
CA ALA A 509 7.77 14.60 19.05
C ALA A 509 8.50 13.26 19.28
N ALA A 510 9.83 13.24 19.44
CA ALA A 510 10.61 12.01 19.59
C ALA A 510 10.15 11.11 20.73
N ASN A 511 9.66 11.68 21.82
CA ASN A 511 9.07 10.94 22.94
C ASN A 511 7.81 10.13 22.57
N LEU A 512 7.11 10.49 21.49
CA LEU A 512 5.91 9.80 21.01
C LEU A 512 6.27 8.65 20.07
N TRP A 513 7.12 8.90 19.07
CA TRP A 513 7.39 7.93 18.02
C TRP A 513 8.59 7.02 18.30
N TYR A 514 9.65 7.50 18.95
CA TYR A 514 10.87 6.69 19.14
C TYR A 514 10.64 5.42 19.97
N PRO A 515 9.81 5.41 21.03
CA PRO A 515 9.49 4.18 21.76
C PRO A 515 8.85 3.09 20.90
N THR A 516 8.21 3.46 19.78
CA THR A 516 7.55 2.49 18.88
C THR A 516 8.54 1.65 18.07
N TRP A 517 9.81 2.04 18.00
CA TRP A 517 10.83 1.40 17.17
C TRP A 517 11.36 0.08 17.78
N GLY A 518 11.09 -0.19 19.06
CA GLY A 518 11.54 -1.40 19.75
C GLY A 518 13.06 -1.52 19.97
N GLY A 519 13.87 -0.71 19.27
CA GLY A 519 15.33 -0.66 19.37
C GLY A 519 16.06 -1.74 18.56
N GLY A 520 17.33 -1.47 18.25
CA GLY A 520 18.23 -2.39 17.52
C GLY A 520 17.65 -2.85 16.17
N ASP A 521 17.87 -4.14 15.83
CA ASP A 521 17.40 -4.78 14.60
C ASP A 521 15.88 -4.61 14.34
N THR A 522 15.07 -4.38 15.38
CA THR A 522 13.60 -4.23 15.25
C THR A 522 13.23 -3.01 14.43
N ALA A 523 13.99 -1.93 14.57
CA ALA A 523 13.81 -0.68 13.83
C ALA A 523 14.41 -0.73 12.42
N GLY A 524 15.19 -1.77 12.12
CA GLY A 524 15.96 -1.89 10.89
C GLY A 524 15.34 -2.84 9.87
N MET A 525 15.73 -2.64 8.62
CA MET A 525 15.50 -3.62 7.55
C MET A 525 16.64 -4.63 7.56
N THR A 526 16.32 -5.92 7.67
CA THR A 526 17.31 -6.99 7.54
C THR A 526 17.19 -7.64 6.17
N VAL A 527 18.24 -7.54 5.35
CA VAL A 527 18.32 -8.12 4.00
C VAL A 527 19.18 -9.38 4.06
N ARG A 528 18.56 -10.52 3.83
CA ARG A 528 19.23 -11.83 3.85
C ARG A 528 20.02 -12.09 2.57
N SER A 529 19.50 -11.68 1.43
CA SER A 529 20.19 -11.87 0.15
C SER A 529 19.66 -10.97 -0.94
N VAL A 530 20.54 -10.63 -1.87
CA VAL A 530 20.24 -9.92 -3.11
C VAL A 530 20.71 -10.78 -4.27
N LYS A 531 19.80 -11.06 -5.20
CA LYS A 531 20.14 -11.76 -6.43
C LYS A 531 19.64 -10.99 -7.64
N MET A 532 20.49 -10.87 -8.64
CA MET A 532 20.17 -10.20 -9.90
C MET A 532 20.61 -11.11 -11.05
N TRP A 533 19.76 -11.22 -12.06
CA TRP A 533 20.05 -11.96 -13.28
C TRP A 533 19.69 -11.14 -14.50
N SER A 534 20.61 -10.98 -15.45
CA SER A 534 20.29 -10.36 -16.74
C SER A 534 19.44 -11.29 -17.59
N LEU A 535 18.57 -10.69 -18.41
CA LEU A 535 17.82 -11.43 -19.42
C LEU A 535 18.77 -11.94 -20.52
N GLY A 536 18.70 -13.24 -20.85
CA GLY A 536 19.50 -13.88 -21.89
C GLY A 536 20.53 -14.90 -21.37
N ARG A 537 21.22 -15.57 -22.31
CA ARG A 537 22.32 -16.51 -22.00
C ARG A 537 23.52 -15.77 -21.43
N CYS A 538 24.25 -16.44 -20.54
CA CYS A 538 25.54 -15.94 -20.12
C CYS A 538 26.49 -15.82 -21.32
N PRO A 539 27.32 -14.75 -21.37
CA PRO A 539 28.40 -14.67 -22.33
C PRO A 539 29.26 -15.93 -22.21
N THR A 540 29.52 -16.61 -23.33
CA THR A 540 30.51 -17.69 -23.36
C THR A 540 31.88 -17.06 -23.19
N SER A 541 32.56 -17.42 -22.09
CA SER A 541 33.90 -16.97 -21.73
C SER A 541 34.95 -17.23 -22.79
#